data_AF-A0A951AET3-F1
#
_entry.id   AF-A0A951AET3-F1
#
_cell.length_a   1.000
_cell.length_b   1.000
_cell.length_c   1.000
_cell.angle_alpha   90.00
_cell.angle_beta   90.00
_cell.angle_gamma   90.00
#
_symmetry.space_group_name_H-M   'P 1'
#
loop_
_entity.id
_entity.type
_entity.pdbx_description
1 polymer ?
#
loop_
_entity_poly.entity_id
_entity_poly.type
_entity_poly.pdbx_seq_one_letter_code
_entity_poly.pdbx_strand_id
1 'polypeptide(L)'
;MKRNFILLLVGSVALSVASDTQARPRPTPSPTPSGKVGRIIVQRAPNFGSDLFIRVSIDGKRVANIPRNQHYGGIVPAGTHTLTVITLPNTESRRPTSIRLIVKSGQVYIFTAAWSADRLVLVPSTYYMPTARANR
;
A
#
# COMPACT_ATOMS: atom_id res chain seq x y z
N MET A 1 -60.96 49.25 -24.22
CA MET A 1 -60.39 50.11 -23.17
C MET A 1 -58.87 49.94 -23.16
N LYS A 2 -58.14 51.07 -23.22
CA LYS A 2 -56.76 51.31 -22.73
C LYS A 2 -55.58 50.48 -23.31
N ARG A 3 -54.93 51.08 -24.33
CA ARG A 3 -53.49 51.46 -24.39
C ARG A 3 -52.50 50.69 -23.49
N ASN A 4 -51.49 50.02 -24.06
CA ASN A 4 -50.16 50.60 -24.28
C ASN A 4 -49.13 49.63 -24.90
N PHE A 5 -48.20 50.27 -25.61
CA PHE A 5 -47.01 49.81 -26.33
C PHE A 5 -45.90 49.30 -25.39
N ILE A 6 -45.07 48.36 -25.83
CA ILE A 6 -43.58 48.36 -25.74
C ILE A 6 -43.01 47.07 -26.35
N LEU A 7 -42.11 47.24 -27.33
CA LEU A 7 -41.23 46.20 -27.90
C LEU A 7 -40.13 45.83 -26.90
N LEU A 8 -39.79 44.54 -26.82
CA LEU A 8 -38.45 44.10 -26.45
C LEU A 8 -38.03 42.91 -27.31
N LEU A 9 -36.85 43.04 -27.89
CA LEU A 9 -36.21 42.24 -28.91
C LEU A 9 -34.99 41.59 -28.28
N VAL A 10 -34.95 40.26 -28.17
CA VAL A 10 -33.77 39.45 -27.84
C VAL A 10 -34.03 38.08 -28.49
N GLY A 11 -33.34 37.64 -29.53
CA GLY A 11 -31.89 37.43 -29.58
C GLY A 11 -31.64 35.93 -29.40
N SER A 12 -31.98 35.11 -30.41
CA SER A 12 -31.86 33.65 -30.34
C SER A 12 -30.40 33.24 -30.34
N VAL A 13 -29.90 32.79 -29.18
CA VAL A 13 -28.57 32.18 -29.04
C VAL A 13 -28.67 30.70 -29.45
N ALA A 14 -27.89 30.30 -30.45
CA ALA A 14 -27.73 28.91 -30.84
C ALA A 14 -26.98 28.15 -29.73
N LEU A 15 -27.61 27.12 -29.17
CA LEU A 15 -27.06 26.29 -28.11
C LEU A 15 -26.21 25.17 -28.75
N SER A 16 -24.90 25.39 -28.88
CA SER A 16 -23.93 24.35 -29.25
C SER A 16 -23.58 23.51 -28.02
N VAL A 17 -24.04 22.26 -28.00
CA VAL A 17 -23.62 21.27 -27.00
C VAL A 17 -22.20 20.80 -27.32
N ALA A 18 -21.20 21.36 -26.64
CA ALA A 18 -19.84 20.84 -26.63
C ALA A 18 -19.79 19.64 -25.67
N SER A 19 -19.51 18.45 -26.18
CA SER A 19 -19.22 17.28 -25.34
C SER A 19 -17.82 17.40 -24.75
N ASP A 20 -17.73 17.75 -23.46
CA ASP A 20 -16.49 17.66 -22.69
C ASP A 20 -16.08 16.19 -22.56
N THR A 21 -15.27 15.71 -23.50
CA THR A 21 -14.54 14.44 -23.33
C THR A 21 -13.37 14.73 -22.39
N GLN A 22 -13.62 14.70 -21.09
CA GLN A 22 -12.57 14.83 -20.09
C GLN A 22 -11.68 13.58 -20.16
N ALA A 23 -10.53 13.69 -20.82
CA ALA A 23 -9.51 12.66 -20.82
C ALA A 23 -9.05 12.43 -19.37
N ARG A 24 -9.34 11.24 -18.83
CA ARG A 24 -8.88 10.81 -17.50
C ARG A 24 -7.35 10.95 -17.44
N PRO A 25 -6.77 11.67 -16.46
CA PRO A 25 -5.32 11.75 -16.31
C PRO A 25 -4.75 10.35 -16.23
N ARG A 26 -3.81 10.03 -17.13
CA ARG A 26 -3.04 8.79 -17.07
C ARG A 26 -2.44 8.69 -15.67
N PRO A 27 -2.63 7.57 -14.94
CA PRO A 27 -1.92 7.36 -13.68
C PRO A 27 -0.44 7.58 -13.94
N THR A 28 0.14 8.60 -13.31
CA THR A 28 1.57 8.84 -13.40
C THR A 28 2.25 7.55 -12.93
N PRO A 29 3.18 6.98 -13.69
CA PRO A 29 3.98 5.87 -13.20
C PRO A 29 4.52 6.29 -11.84
N SER A 30 4.26 5.48 -10.81
CA SER A 30 4.96 5.68 -9.54
C SER A 30 6.45 5.70 -9.87
N PRO A 31 7.23 6.69 -9.40
CA PRO A 31 8.62 6.83 -9.79
C PRO A 31 9.32 5.49 -9.61
N THR A 32 9.77 4.90 -10.72
CA THR A 32 10.65 3.75 -10.69
C THR A 32 11.90 4.25 -9.97
N PRO A 33 12.29 3.67 -8.81
CA PRO A 33 13.46 4.15 -8.10
C PRO A 33 14.65 4.08 -9.06
N SER A 34 15.18 5.25 -9.44
CA SER A 34 16.31 5.41 -10.37
C SER A 34 17.66 5.03 -9.70
N GLY A 35 17.62 4.15 -8.70
CA GLY A 35 18.74 3.82 -7.84
C GLY A 35 18.89 2.32 -7.66
N LYS A 36 20.03 1.92 -7.11
CA LYS A 36 20.26 0.56 -6.61
C LYS A 36 19.11 0.17 -5.68
N VAL A 37 18.31 -0.85 -6.03
CA VAL A 37 17.15 -1.32 -5.24
C VAL A 37 17.34 -2.75 -4.77
N GLY A 38 16.69 -3.11 -3.66
CA GLY A 38 16.52 -4.49 -3.22
C GLY A 38 15.05 -4.86 -3.03
N ARG A 39 14.79 -6.14 -2.76
CA ARG A 39 13.45 -6.68 -2.51
C ARG A 39 13.33 -7.17 -1.08
N ILE A 40 12.25 -6.80 -0.40
CA ILE A 40 11.88 -7.33 0.92
C ILE A 40 10.61 -8.14 0.76
N ILE A 41 10.62 -9.36 1.30
CA ILE A 41 9.48 -10.25 1.40
C ILE A 41 9.22 -10.51 2.88
N VAL A 42 7.99 -10.28 3.32
CA VAL A 42 7.55 -10.63 4.69
C VAL A 42 6.41 -11.62 4.57
N GLN A 43 6.62 -12.80 5.13
CA GLN A 43 5.69 -13.92 5.12
C GLN A 43 5.03 -14.04 6.49
N ARG A 44 3.86 -14.65 6.53
CA ARG A 44 3.10 -14.90 7.75
C ARG A 44 3.15 -16.40 8.06
N ALA A 45 3.57 -16.77 9.26
CA ALA A 45 3.50 -18.17 9.69
C ALA A 45 2.03 -18.65 9.69
N PRO A 46 1.77 -19.96 9.50
CA PRO A 46 0.41 -20.47 9.38
C PRO A 46 -0.39 -20.43 10.71
N ASN A 47 0.28 -20.36 11.86
CA ASN A 47 -0.31 -20.47 13.20
C ASN A 47 -0.95 -19.20 13.75
N PHE A 48 -1.08 -18.12 12.95
CA PHE A 48 -1.73 -16.87 13.38
C PHE A 48 -3.27 -16.88 13.32
N GLY A 49 -3.89 -17.99 12.89
CA GLY A 49 -5.35 -18.03 12.71
C GLY A 49 -5.83 -17.25 11.49
N SER A 50 -7.14 -16.97 11.41
CA SER A 50 -7.78 -16.17 10.35
C SER A 50 -7.96 -14.71 10.74
N ASP A 51 -8.06 -14.42 12.04
CA ASP A 51 -8.61 -13.15 12.53
C ASP A 51 -7.53 -12.11 12.79
N LEU A 52 -6.25 -12.51 12.66
CA LEU A 52 -5.10 -11.64 12.84
C LEU A 52 -4.46 -11.25 11.51
N PHE A 53 -4.19 -9.95 11.37
CA PHE A 53 -3.38 -9.38 10.31
C PHE A 53 -2.00 -9.01 10.86
N ILE A 54 -0.96 -9.14 10.04
CA ILE A 54 0.36 -8.61 10.37
C ILE A 54 0.52 -7.28 9.63
N ARG A 55 0.46 -6.16 10.36
CA ARG A 55 0.79 -4.86 9.79
C ARG A 55 2.31 -4.78 9.64
N VAL A 56 2.75 -4.45 8.44
CA VAL A 56 4.16 -4.21 8.11
C VAL A 56 4.36 -2.73 7.85
N SER A 57 5.39 -2.17 8.47
CA SER A 57 5.88 -0.82 8.22
C SER A 57 7.37 -0.86 7.86
N ILE A 58 7.77 -0.01 6.91
CA ILE A 58 9.17 0.22 6.56
C ILE A 58 9.44 1.70 6.80
N ASP A 59 10.47 1.99 7.60
CA ASP A 59 10.87 3.36 7.98
C ASP A 59 9.71 4.17 8.56
N GLY A 60 8.91 3.52 9.42
CA GLY A 60 7.72 4.11 10.03
C GLY A 60 6.48 4.19 9.14
N LYS A 61 6.61 4.00 7.82
CA LYS A 61 5.49 4.03 6.88
C LYS A 61 4.85 2.65 6.75
N ARG A 62 3.53 2.56 6.99
CA ARG A 62 2.75 1.34 6.72
C ARG A 62 2.82 0.97 5.24
N VAL A 63 3.19 -0.26 4.95
CA VAL A 63 3.31 -0.78 3.57
C VAL A 63 2.32 -1.89 3.24
N ALA A 64 1.83 -2.63 4.24
CA ALA A 64 0.82 -3.67 4.06
C ALA A 64 0.16 -4.07 5.39
N ASN A 65 -1.03 -4.69 5.30
CA ASN A 65 -1.56 -5.59 6.31
C ASN A 65 -1.60 -6.99 5.67
N ILE A 66 -0.95 -7.98 6.26
CA ILE A 66 -0.87 -9.34 5.73
C ILE A 66 -1.93 -10.22 6.41
N PRO A 67 -3.03 -10.57 5.73
CA PRO A 67 -4.01 -11.53 6.24
C PRO A 67 -3.50 -12.97 6.12
N ARG A 68 -4.34 -13.93 6.50
CA ARG A 68 -4.12 -15.35 6.23
C ARG A 68 -3.82 -15.59 4.74
N ASN A 69 -2.89 -16.52 4.46
CA ASN A 69 -2.51 -16.99 3.12
C ASN A 69 -2.01 -15.88 2.18
N GLN A 70 -1.42 -14.83 2.74
CA GLN A 70 -0.79 -13.77 1.97
C GLN A 70 0.61 -13.42 2.49
N HIS A 71 1.37 -12.68 1.68
CA HIS A 71 2.66 -12.13 2.03
C HIS A 71 2.82 -10.70 1.50
N TYR A 72 3.69 -9.91 2.13
CA TYR A 72 4.16 -8.66 1.56
C TYR A 72 5.38 -8.90 0.66
N GLY A 73 5.45 -8.21 -0.48
CA GLY A 73 6.61 -8.24 -1.37
C GLY A 73 6.90 -6.88 -1.98
N GLY A 74 7.75 -6.08 -1.35
CA GLY A 74 8.08 -4.71 -1.77
C GLY A 74 9.46 -4.55 -2.40
N ILE A 75 9.62 -3.47 -3.15
CA ILE A 75 10.92 -2.95 -3.59
C ILE A 75 11.24 -1.73 -2.75
N VAL A 76 12.49 -1.65 -2.27
CA VAL A 76 13.00 -0.52 -1.50
C VAL A 76 14.38 -0.09 -2.05
N PRO A 77 14.79 1.17 -1.88
CA PRO A 77 16.14 1.60 -2.17
C PRO A 77 17.19 0.74 -1.43
N ALA A 78 18.41 0.67 -1.96
CA ALA A 78 19.53 0.14 -1.21
C ALA A 78 19.90 1.11 -0.09
N GLY A 79 20.25 0.59 1.08
CA GLY A 79 20.54 1.39 2.27
C GLY A 79 20.03 0.75 3.55
N THR A 80 20.04 1.53 4.64
CA THR A 80 19.55 1.07 5.95
C THR A 80 18.05 1.33 6.04
N HIS A 81 17.29 0.29 6.34
CA HIS A 81 15.85 0.34 6.56
C HIS A 81 15.48 -0.25 7.92
N THR A 82 14.42 0.27 8.52
CA THR A 82 13.81 -0.31 9.72
C THR A 82 12.51 -0.99 9.35
N LEU A 83 12.47 -2.31 9.51
CA LEU A 83 11.26 -3.11 9.29
C LEU A 83 10.56 -3.30 10.64
N THR A 84 9.30 -2.89 10.73
CA THR A 84 8.48 -3.00 11.94
C THR A 84 7.23 -3.81 11.66
N VAL A 85 6.89 -4.72 12.56
CA VAL A 85 5.66 -5.52 12.49
C VAL A 85 4.87 -5.47 13.79
N ILE A 86 3.55 -5.53 13.66
CA ILE A 86 2.60 -5.65 14.76
C ILE A 86 1.36 -6.44 14.32
N THR A 87 0.76 -7.21 15.21
CA THR A 87 -0.49 -7.92 14.96
C THR A 87 -1.71 -7.02 15.14
N LEU A 88 -2.73 -7.21 14.32
CA LEU A 88 -4.02 -6.51 14.42
C LEU A 88 -5.20 -7.50 14.39
N PRO A 89 -6.28 -7.26 15.16
CA PRO A 89 -6.36 -6.21 16.18
C PRO A 89 -5.36 -6.45 17.33
N ASN A 90 -4.83 -5.36 17.91
CA ASN A 90 -3.85 -5.45 19.00
C ASN A 90 -4.54 -5.35 20.37
N THR A 91 -5.50 -6.24 20.63
CA THR A 91 -6.30 -6.24 21.86
C THR A 91 -5.46 -6.47 23.12
N GLU A 92 -4.36 -7.21 22.99
CA GLU A 92 -3.44 -7.52 24.08
C GLU A 92 -2.35 -6.45 24.27
N SER A 93 -2.46 -5.29 23.62
CA SER A 93 -1.48 -4.19 23.74
C SER A 93 -0.03 -4.62 23.50
N ARG A 94 0.19 -5.59 22.61
CA ARG A 94 1.52 -6.11 22.28
C ARG A 94 2.40 -5.01 21.69
N ARG A 95 3.68 -5.03 22.06
CA ARG A 95 4.68 -4.12 21.50
C ARG A 95 5.01 -4.51 20.05
N PRO A 96 5.21 -3.53 19.14
CA PRO A 96 5.76 -3.81 17.82
C PRO A 96 7.16 -4.45 17.91
N THR A 97 7.49 -5.26 16.92
CA THR A 97 8.86 -5.76 16.74
C THR A 97 9.51 -5.07 15.56
N SER A 98 10.70 -4.53 15.79
CA SER A 98 11.49 -3.81 14.79
C SER A 98 12.85 -4.48 14.59
N ILE A 99 13.29 -4.58 13.33
CA ILE A 99 14.64 -4.99 12.96
C ILE A 99 15.26 -3.95 12.02
N ARG A 100 16.58 -3.76 12.12
CA ARG A 100 17.34 -2.96 11.16
C ARG A 100 17.90 -3.88 10.07
N LEU A 101 17.76 -3.47 8.82
CA LEU A 101 18.21 -4.22 7.66
C LEU A 101 19.03 -3.30 6.75
N ILE A 102 20.22 -3.76 6.36
CA ILE A 102 21.01 -3.11 5.30
C ILE A 102 20.69 -3.81 3.99
N VAL A 103 19.90 -3.15 3.14
CA VAL A 103 19.48 -3.64 1.85
C VAL A 103 20.56 -3.35 0.82
N LYS A 104 21.07 -4.40 0.17
CA LYS A 104 21.99 -4.30 -0.96
C LYS A 104 21.23 -4.34 -2.29
N SER A 105 21.80 -3.69 -3.30
CA SER A 105 21.26 -3.70 -4.67
C SER A 105 21.12 -5.13 -5.20
N GLY A 106 20.00 -5.43 -5.83
CA GLY A 106 19.73 -6.73 -6.47
C GLY A 106 19.49 -7.88 -5.49
N GLN A 107 19.56 -7.65 -4.18
CA GLN A 107 19.36 -8.70 -3.18
C GLN A 107 17.89 -8.82 -2.78
N VAL A 108 17.52 -10.05 -2.41
CA VAL A 108 16.20 -10.39 -1.88
C VAL A 108 16.35 -10.80 -0.42
N TYR A 109 15.56 -10.19 0.45
CA TYR A 109 15.52 -10.49 1.87
C TYR A 109 14.15 -11.05 2.22
N ILE A 110 14.12 -12.25 2.79
CA ILE A 110 12.88 -12.92 3.17
C ILE A 110 12.85 -13.03 4.70
N PHE A 111 11.72 -12.64 5.28
CA PHE A 111 11.43 -12.80 6.70
C PHE A 111 10.12 -13.53 6.88
N THR A 112 10.08 -14.42 7.86
CA THR A 112 8.85 -15.02 8.37
C THR A 112 8.48 -14.31 9.65
N ALA A 113 7.33 -13.65 9.64
CA ALA A 113 6.71 -13.14 10.84
C ALA A 113 6.07 -14.33 11.59
N ALA A 114 6.56 -14.61 12.79
CA ALA A 114 6.26 -15.80 13.57
C ALA A 114 5.96 -15.45 15.04
N TRP A 115 5.22 -16.32 15.72
CA TRP A 115 5.09 -16.24 17.16
C TRP A 115 6.35 -16.80 17.84
N SER A 116 6.83 -16.06 18.84
CA SER A 116 7.79 -16.53 19.83
C SER A 116 7.18 -16.26 21.20
N ALA A 117 6.64 -17.30 21.83
CA ALA A 117 5.74 -17.16 22.97
C ALA A 117 4.58 -16.19 22.65
N ASP A 118 4.42 -15.14 23.44
CA ASP A 118 3.40 -14.09 23.31
C ASP A 118 3.76 -12.97 22.31
N ARG A 119 4.96 -13.05 21.71
CA ARG A 119 5.53 -11.96 20.91
C ARG A 119 5.62 -12.30 19.42
N LEU A 120 5.21 -11.34 18.59
CA LEU A 120 5.48 -11.35 17.16
C LEU A 120 6.96 -11.07 16.88
N VAL A 121 7.66 -11.96 16.20
CA VAL A 121 9.06 -11.78 15.79
C VAL A 121 9.23 -11.89 14.28
N LEU A 122 10.31 -11.31 13.76
CA LEU A 122 10.74 -11.45 12.37
C LEU A 122 11.95 -12.39 12.32
N VAL A 123 11.77 -13.55 11.71
CA VAL A 123 12.82 -14.56 11.55
C VAL A 123 13.33 -14.52 10.11
N PRO A 124 14.64 -14.31 9.87
CA PRO A 124 15.22 -14.44 8.54
C PRO A 124 14.92 -15.83 7.94
N SER A 125 14.58 -15.88 6.65
CA SER A 125 14.27 -17.12 5.95
C SER A 125 15.02 -17.17 4.62
N THR A 126 15.43 -18.38 4.23
CA THR A 126 15.87 -18.68 2.86
C THR A 126 14.75 -19.30 2.03
N TYR A 127 13.66 -19.71 2.67
CA TYR A 127 12.51 -20.32 2.03
C TYR A 127 11.45 -19.27 1.72
N TYR A 128 10.92 -19.32 0.50
CA TYR A 128 9.76 -18.53 0.08
C TYR A 128 8.52 -19.40 0.06
N MET A 129 7.59 -19.17 0.99
CA MET A 129 6.22 -19.67 0.92
C MET A 129 5.42 -18.98 -0.22
N PRO A 130 5.03 -19.72 -1.29
CA PRO A 130 4.21 -19.16 -2.35
C PRO A 130 2.77 -18.93 -1.86
N THR A 131 2.42 -17.67 -1.64
CA THR A 131 1.08 -17.22 -1.22
C THR A 131 0.66 -16.02 -2.07
N ALA A 132 -0.59 -15.58 -1.97
CA ALA A 132 -1.01 -14.37 -2.66
C ALA A 132 -0.30 -13.12 -2.08
N ARG A 133 -0.07 -12.10 -2.90
CA ARG A 133 0.46 -10.82 -2.40
C ARG A 133 -0.62 -10.07 -1.64
N ALA A 134 -0.25 -9.45 -0.53
CA ALA A 134 -1.11 -8.55 0.21
C ALA A 134 -1.38 -7.27 -0.59
N ASN A 135 -2.66 -6.93 -0.72
CA ASN A 135 -3.10 -5.68 -1.34
C ASN A 135 -2.62 -4.49 -0.49
N ARG A 136 -2.15 -3.43 -1.17
CA ARG A 136 -1.56 -2.25 -0.56
C ARG A 136 -2.61 -1.28 -0.04
#